data_AF-A0A1F6BT07-F1
#
_entry.id   AF-A0A1F6BT07-F1
#
_cell.length_a   1.000
_cell.length_b   1.000
_cell.length_c   1.000
_cell.angle_alpha   90.00
_cell.angle_beta   90.00
_cell.angle_gamma   90.00
#
_symmetry.space_group_name_H-M   'P 1'
#
loop_
_entity.id
_entity.type
_entity.pdbx_description
1 polymer ?
#
loop_
_entity_poly.entity_id
_entity_poly.type
_entity_poly.pdbx_seq_one_letter_code
_entity_poly.pdbx_strand_id
1 'polypeptide(L)'
;MTIIKPSEYGQYLKFLALVFGALLFSGLFYILQYNALVDIRFEIRSLQDEIVGLEAMNADLKNDLYEATRPEKLQSFAKDSGLILEKNPKFLSSDKWLSDSSR
;
A
#
# COMPACT_ATOMS: atom_id res chain seq x y z
N MET A 1 11.30 -42.05 -61.03
CA MET A 1 12.18 -40.96 -60.56
C MET A 1 11.27 -39.76 -60.30
N THR A 2 11.00 -39.42 -59.04
CA THR A 2 9.99 -38.42 -58.68
C THR A 2 10.63 -37.04 -58.67
N ILE A 3 10.27 -36.22 -59.67
CA ILE A 3 10.75 -34.84 -59.79
C ILE A 3 9.93 -33.99 -58.81
N ILE A 4 10.52 -33.69 -57.65
CA ILE A 4 9.96 -32.74 -56.69
C ILE A 4 10.20 -31.35 -57.29
N LYS A 5 9.14 -30.64 -57.69
CA LYS A 5 9.19 -29.24 -58.15
C LYS A 5 9.18 -28.31 -56.92
N PRO A 6 10.31 -27.72 -56.50
CA PRO A 6 10.39 -27.00 -55.22
C PRO A 6 9.77 -25.59 -55.28
N SER A 7 9.62 -25.02 -56.48
CA SER A 7 9.19 -23.63 -56.68
C SER A 7 7.69 -23.40 -56.49
N GLU A 8 6.86 -24.44 -56.59
CA GLU A 8 5.40 -24.33 -56.45
C GLU A 8 4.94 -24.35 -54.97
N TYR A 9 5.79 -24.84 -54.04
CA TYR A 9 5.45 -24.97 -52.62
C TYR A 9 5.99 -23.84 -51.73
N GLY A 10 6.72 -22.87 -52.29
CA GLY A 10 7.36 -21.79 -51.52
C GLY A 10 6.37 -20.92 -50.74
N GLN A 11 5.16 -20.69 -51.27
CA GLN A 11 4.12 -19.93 -50.58
C GLN A 11 3.52 -20.72 -49.40
N TYR A 12 3.30 -22.02 -49.56
CA TYR A 12 2.83 -22.89 -48.47
C TYR A 12 3.86 -23.01 -47.35
N LEU A 13 5.15 -23.11 -47.68
CA LEU A 13 6.23 -23.12 -46.68
C LEU A 13 6.31 -21.80 -45.90
N LYS A 14 6.15 -20.65 -46.56
CA LYS A 14 6.07 -19.34 -45.90
C LYS A 14 4.86 -19.22 -44.99
N PHE A 15 3.69 -19.69 -45.45
CA PHE A 15 2.49 -19.72 -44.64
C PHE A 15 2.67 -20.62 -43.40
N LEU A 16 3.22 -21.81 -43.58
CA LEU A 16 3.47 -22.75 -42.49
C LEU A 16 4.48 -22.17 -41.48
N ALA A 17 5.54 -21.53 -41.96
CA ALA A 17 6.51 -20.84 -41.12
C ALA A 17 5.87 -19.69 -40.32
N LEU A 18 4.94 -18.95 -40.92
CA LEU A 18 4.20 -17.88 -40.23
C LEU A 18 3.31 -18.45 -39.13
N VAL A 19 2.58 -19.53 -39.41
CA VAL A 19 1.72 -20.19 -38.41
C VAL A 19 2.56 -20.73 -37.24
N PHE A 20 3.67 -21.41 -37.51
CA PHE A 20 4.56 -21.89 -36.45
C PHE A 20 5.19 -20.73 -35.67
N GLY A 21 5.59 -19.66 -36.35
CA GLY A 21 6.08 -18.44 -35.70
C GLY A 21 5.05 -17.83 -34.76
N ALA A 22 3.79 -17.70 -35.22
CA ALA A 22 2.69 -17.17 -34.41
C ALA A 22 2.38 -18.04 -33.19
N LEU A 23 2.40 -19.37 -33.35
CA LEU A 23 2.20 -20.30 -32.23
C LEU A 23 3.32 -20.21 -31.19
N LEU A 24 4.57 -20.13 -31.63
CA LEU A 24 5.71 -19.96 -30.73
C LEU A 24 5.64 -18.62 -29.99
N PHE A 25 5.34 -17.54 -30.70
CA PHE A 25 5.17 -16.22 -30.09
C PHE A 25 4.02 -16.19 -29.09
N SER A 26 2.86 -16.77 -29.42
CA SER A 26 1.72 -16.79 -28.51
C SER A 26 2.00 -17.66 -27.28
N GLY A 27 2.69 -18.79 -27.45
CA GLY A 27 3.10 -19.67 -26.34
C GLY A 27 4.06 -18.97 -25.39
N LEU A 28 5.10 -18.32 -25.92
CA LEU A 28 6.04 -17.54 -25.10
C LEU A 28 5.34 -16.38 -24.38
N PHE A 29 4.49 -15.65 -25.11
CA PHE A 29 3.72 -14.55 -24.53
C PHE A 29 2.79 -15.03 -23.41
N TYR A 30 2.13 -16.18 -23.60
CA TYR A 30 1.25 -16.78 -22.61
C TYR A 30 1.99 -17.15 -21.31
N ILE A 31 3.18 -17.76 -21.43
CA ILE A 31 4.01 -18.11 -20.27
C ILE A 31 4.42 -16.85 -19.49
N LEU A 32 4.84 -15.80 -20.19
CA LEU A 32 5.22 -14.53 -19.55
C LEU A 32 4.02 -13.88 -18.84
N GLN A 33 2.86 -13.85 -19.49
CA GLN A 33 1.63 -13.31 -18.91
C GLN A 33 1.18 -14.11 -17.68
N TYR A 34 1.28 -15.44 -17.73
CA TYR A 34 0.93 -16.28 -16.61
C TYR A 34 1.82 -16.00 -15.39
N ASN A 35 3.14 -15.94 -15.59
CA ASN A 35 4.07 -15.66 -14.50
C ASN A 35 3.83 -14.26 -13.90
N ALA A 36 3.67 -13.23 -14.75
CA ALA A 36 3.35 -11.89 -14.28
C ALA A 36 2.05 -11.86 -13.47
N LEU A 37 1.02 -12.60 -13.90
CA LEU A 37 -0.25 -12.67 -13.17
C LEU A 37 -0.09 -13.36 -11.81
N VAL A 38 0.73 -14.40 -11.72
CA VAL A 38 1.02 -15.09 -10.46
C VAL A 38 1.75 -14.16 -9.50
N ASP A 39 2.78 -13.46 -9.97
CA ASP A 39 3.55 -12.51 -9.17
C ASP A 39 2.66 -11.38 -8.63
N ILE A 40 1.82 -10.79 -9.49
CA ILE A 40 0.87 -9.75 -9.08
C ILE A 40 -0.10 -10.28 -8.02
N ARG A 41 -0.61 -11.51 -8.16
CA ARG A 41 -1.52 -12.09 -7.16
C ARG A 41 -0.83 -12.30 -5.82
N PHE A 42 0.44 -12.69 -5.84
CA PHE A 42 1.22 -12.84 -4.63
C PHE A 42 1.47 -11.49 -3.95
N GLU A 43 1.86 -10.48 -4.72
CA GLU A 43 2.09 -9.12 -4.23
C GLU A 43 0.80 -8.52 -3.64
N ILE A 44 -0.35 -8.67 -4.30
CA ILE A 44 -1.64 -8.23 -3.77
C ILE A 44 -1.96 -8.88 -2.42
N ARG A 45 -1.71 -10.19 -2.27
CA ARG A 45 -1.92 -10.90 -1.01
C ARG A 45 -0.99 -10.38 0.09
N SER A 46 0.29 -10.21 -0.24
CA SER A 46 1.28 -9.67 0.69
C SER A 46 0.88 -8.27 1.17
N LEU A 47 0.43 -7.41 0.26
CA LEU A 47 -0.01 -6.05 0.60
C LEU A 47 -1.29 -6.08 1.46
N GLN A 48 -2.21 -7.02 1.22
CA GLN A 48 -3.39 -7.19 2.06
C GLN A 48 -2.99 -7.61 3.48
N ASP A 49 -2.09 -8.57 3.63
CA ASP A 49 -1.59 -9.02 4.93
C ASP A 49 -0.86 -7.88 5.66
N GLU A 50 -0.08 -7.06 4.94
CA GLU A 50 0.58 -5.88 5.49
C GLU A 50 -0.41 -4.83 5.99
N ILE A 51 -1.49 -4.56 5.23
CA ILE A 51 -2.56 -3.65 5.65
C ILE A 51 -3.20 -4.14 6.95
N VAL A 52 -3.53 -5.43 7.04
CA VAL A 52 -4.13 -6.00 8.26
C VAL A 52 -3.17 -5.87 9.45
N GLY A 53 -1.87 -6.10 9.24
CA GLY A 53 -0.86 -5.89 10.27
C GLY A 53 -0.78 -4.43 10.72
N LEU A 54 -0.79 -3.49 9.78
CA LEU A 54 -0.79 -2.05 10.06
C LEU A 54 -2.05 -1.61 10.81
N GLU A 55 -3.22 -2.14 10.47
CA GLU A 55 -4.47 -1.87 11.18
C GLU A 55 -4.42 -2.36 12.62
N ALA A 56 -3.89 -3.57 12.86
CA ALA A 56 -3.70 -4.10 14.20
C ALA A 56 -2.73 -3.23 15.02
N MET A 57 -1.57 -2.87 14.47
CA MET A 57 -0.62 -1.98 15.14
C MET A 57 -1.22 -0.59 15.42
N ASN A 58 -2.06 -0.07 14.53
CA ASN A 58 -2.75 1.19 14.74
C ASN A 58 -3.74 1.11 15.91
N ALA A 59 -4.48 0.00 16.00
CA ALA A 59 -5.40 -0.26 17.10
C ALA A 59 -4.65 -0.39 18.44
N ASP A 60 -3.53 -1.10 18.45
CA ASP A 60 -2.67 -1.23 19.63
C ASP A 60 -2.11 0.13 20.06
N LEU A 61 -1.57 0.91 19.13
CA LEU A 61 -1.05 2.24 19.43
C LEU A 61 -2.12 3.20 19.97
N LYS A 62 -3.35 3.10 19.44
CA LYS A 62 -4.49 3.86 19.97
C LYS A 62 -4.83 3.43 21.39
N ASN A 63 -4.85 2.13 21.67
CA ASN A 63 -5.07 1.62 23.01
C ASN A 63 -4.00 2.12 23.98
N ASP A 64 -2.73 2.04 23.61
CA ASP A 64 -1.61 2.53 24.41
C ASP A 64 -1.73 4.03 24.69
N LEU A 65 -2.06 4.82 23.67
CA LEU A 65 -2.30 6.26 23.81
C LEU A 65 -3.45 6.54 24.78
N TYR A 66 -4.58 5.87 24.61
CA TYR A 66 -5.73 6.06 25.50
C TYR A 66 -5.42 5.62 26.92
N GLU A 67 -4.70 4.51 27.09
CA GLU A 67 -4.28 4.05 28.39
C GLU A 67 -3.33 5.03 29.07
N ALA A 68 -2.37 5.60 28.34
CA ALA A 68 -1.43 6.61 28.85
C ALA A 68 -2.13 7.93 29.20
N THR A 69 -3.16 8.32 28.44
CA THR A 69 -3.89 9.58 28.62
C THR A 69 -5.15 9.45 29.47
N ARG A 70 -5.40 8.28 30.09
CA ARG A 70 -6.56 8.05 30.96
C ARG A 70 -6.58 9.09 32.09
N PRO A 71 -7.69 9.81 32.29
CA PRO A 71 -7.80 10.84 33.32
C PRO A 71 -7.43 10.33 34.72
N GLU A 72 -7.73 9.08 35.03
CA GLU A 72 -7.42 8.47 36.32
C GLU A 72 -5.91 8.28 36.52
N LYS A 73 -5.20 7.85 35.47
CA LYS A 73 -3.73 7.72 35.47
C LYS A 73 -3.05 9.09 35.50
N LEU A 74 -3.58 10.05 34.74
CA LEU A 74 -3.06 11.42 34.75
C LEU A 74 -3.30 12.12 36.10
N GLN A 75 -4.45 11.89 36.73
CA GLN A 75 -4.76 12.48 38.04
C GLN A 75 -3.93 11.86 39.17
N SER A 76 -3.67 10.55 39.12
CA SER A 76 -2.75 9.91 40.07
C SER A 76 -1.31 10.40 39.86
N PHE A 77 -0.81 10.41 38.62
CA PHE A 77 0.50 10.97 38.29
C PHE A 77 0.64 12.45 38.71
N ALA A 78 -0.39 13.26 38.47
CA ALA A 78 -0.40 14.66 38.87
C ALA A 78 -0.32 14.81 40.40
N LYS A 79 -1.09 14.01 41.15
CA LYS A 79 -1.02 14.01 42.62
C LYS A 79 0.36 13.58 43.13
N ASP A 80 0.93 12.52 42.57
CA ASP A 80 2.25 12.01 42.97
C ASP A 80 3.37 13.01 42.63
N SER A 81 3.20 13.77 41.56
CA SER A 81 4.14 14.83 41.14
C SER A 81 3.91 16.17 41.85
N GLY A 82 2.97 16.25 42.80
CA GLY A 82 2.63 17.48 43.52
C GLY A 82 1.93 18.55 42.66
N LEU A 83 1.40 18.17 41.49
CA LEU A 83 0.66 19.05 40.59
C LEU A 83 -0.78 19.23 41.09
N ILE A 84 -1.26 20.47 41.02
CA ILE A 84 -2.58 20.87 41.51
C ILE A 84 -3.40 21.35 40.32
N LEU A 85 -4.66 20.92 40.25
CA LEU A 85 -5.58 21.35 39.18
C LEU A 85 -6.01 22.81 39.43
N GLU A 86 -5.41 23.75 38.70
CA GLU A 86 -5.79 25.16 38.71
C GLU A 86 -7.10 25.36 37.94
N LYS A 87 -8.18 25.71 38.64
CA LYS A 87 -9.53 25.85 38.03
C LYS A 87 -9.78 27.23 37.43
N ASN A 88 -9.06 28.26 37.89
CA ASN A 88 -9.20 29.64 37.41
C ASN A 88 -7.81 30.26 37.19
N PRO A 89 -7.10 29.86 36.12
CA PRO A 89 -5.76 30.35 35.83
C PRO A 89 -5.77 31.85 35.54
N LYS A 90 -5.32 32.66 36.49
CA LYS A 90 -5.21 34.13 36.34
C LYS A 90 -4.11 34.58 35.36
N PHE A 91 -3.35 33.65 34.80
CA PHE A 91 -2.24 33.92 33.87
C PHE A 91 -2.66 33.80 32.38
N LEU A 92 -3.86 33.31 32.08
CA LEU A 92 -4.46 33.36 30.75
C LEU A 92 -5.22 34.69 30.55
N SER A 93 -4.56 35.82 30.78
CA SER A 93 -5.08 37.10 30.30
C SER A 93 -4.81 37.19 28.81
N SER A 94 -5.78 36.76 28.00
CA SER A 94 -5.83 37.03 26.56
C SER A 94 -6.21 38.48 26.29
N ASP A 95 -5.53 39.45 26.91
CA ASP A 95 -5.85 40.87 26.78
C ASP A 95 -4.56 41.67 26.55
N LYS A 96 -4.08 41.64 25.30
CA LYS A 96 -3.45 42.81 24.63
C LYS A 96 -2.92 42.55 23.22
N TRP A 97 -2.59 41.32 22.85
CA TRP A 97 -1.81 41.12 21.61
C TRP A 97 -2.65 41.09 20.32
N LEU A 98 -3.93 40.71 20.39
CA LEU A 98 -4.81 40.59 19.20
C LEU A 98 -5.65 41.84 18.89
N SER A 99 -5.60 42.90 19.72
CA SER A 99 -6.40 44.12 19.50
C SER A 99 -5.67 45.26 18.79
N ASP A 100 -4.35 45.15 18.58
CA ASP A 100 -3.53 46.19 17.94
C ASP A 100 -3.35 45.99 16.42
N SER A 101 -3.85 44.90 15.83
CA SER A 101 -3.74 44.65 14.38
C SER A 101 -4.91 45.17 13.55
N SER A 102 -5.82 45.95 14.14
CA SER A 102 -7.03 46.45 13.48
C SER A 102 -7.24 47.96 13.60
N ARG A 103 -6.17 48.76 13.56
CA ARG A 103 -6.25 50.22 13.39
C ARG A 103 -5.36 50.70 12.27
#